data_AF-A0A4P9XHQ5-F1
#
_entry.id   AF-A0A4P9XHQ5-F1
#
_cell.length_a   1.000
_cell.length_b   1.000
_cell.length_c   1.000
_cell.angle_alpha   90.00
_cell.angle_beta   90.00
_cell.angle_gamma   90.00
#
_symmetry.space_group_name_H-M   'P 1'
#
loop_
_entity.id
_entity.type
_entity.pdbx_description
1 polymer ?
#
loop_
_entity_poly.entity_id
_entity_poly.type
_entity_poly.pdbx_seq_one_letter_code
_entity_poly.pdbx_strand_id
1 'polypeptide(L)'
;CAFTHTARPENQPHCEQFQRANCDRPACPFAHVRVSPTAPVCRSFARYGYCELGDTCYERHPLLCPYYALYGQCRIHDCKLPH
;
A
#
# COMPACT_ATOMS: atom_id res chain seq x y z
N CYS A 1 -7.84 -11.33 -16.69
CA CYS A 1 -6.67 -11.02 -15.84
C CYS A 1 -6.47 -12.17 -14.85
N ALA A 2 -5.25 -12.46 -14.41
CA ALA A 2 -4.99 -13.53 -13.43
C ALA A 2 -5.42 -13.16 -11.99
N PHE A 3 -5.60 -11.86 -11.73
CA PHE A 3 -6.19 -11.36 -10.49
C PHE A 3 -7.65 -10.96 -10.74
N THR A 4 -8.52 -11.28 -9.79
CA THR A 4 -9.92 -10.84 -9.80
C THR A 4 -9.97 -9.31 -9.76
N HIS A 5 -10.82 -8.70 -10.59
CA HIS A 5 -11.12 -7.25 -10.51
C HIS A 5 -11.99 -6.91 -9.28
N THR A 6 -12.13 -7.84 -8.34
CA THR A 6 -12.80 -7.66 -7.06
C THR A 6 -11.83 -6.99 -6.09
N ALA A 7 -12.20 -5.80 -5.63
CA ALA A 7 -11.56 -5.13 -4.52
C ALA A 7 -11.58 -6.02 -3.26
N ARG A 8 -10.41 -6.27 -2.67
CA ARG A 8 -10.24 -6.98 -1.40
C ARG A 8 -9.07 -6.39 -0.59
N PRO A 9 -9.00 -6.58 0.74
CA PRO A 9 -7.92 -6.03 1.56
C PRO A 9 -6.51 -6.41 1.08
N GLU A 10 -6.33 -7.58 0.48
CA GLU A 10 -5.03 -8.07 0.00
C GLU A 10 -4.55 -7.34 -1.26
N ASN A 11 -5.46 -6.83 -2.10
CA ASN A 11 -5.16 -6.21 -3.40
C ASN A 11 -5.48 -4.71 -3.49
N GLN A 12 -6.00 -4.10 -2.42
CA GLN A 12 -6.31 -2.68 -2.36
C GLN A 12 -5.22 -1.88 -1.63
N PRO A 13 -4.83 -0.70 -2.14
CA PRO A 13 -3.98 0.20 -1.39
C PRO A 13 -4.77 0.81 -0.22
N HIS A 14 -4.03 1.22 0.82
CA HIS A 14 -4.63 1.91 1.96
C HIS A 14 -5.08 3.32 1.56
N CYS A 15 -6.21 3.77 2.10
CA CYS A 15 -6.69 5.12 1.86
C CYS A 15 -5.78 6.14 2.58
N GLU A 16 -4.93 6.85 1.84
CA GLU A 16 -4.07 7.92 2.36
C GLU A 16 -4.84 8.98 3.16
N GLN A 17 -6.04 9.32 2.70
CA GLN A 17 -6.88 10.31 3.37
C GLN A 17 -7.52 9.76 4.66
N PHE A 18 -7.75 8.44 4.75
CA PHE A 18 -8.13 7.78 6.02
C PHE A 18 -6.95 7.73 7.01
N GLN A 19 -5.71 7.49 6.55
CA GLN A 19 -4.53 7.55 7.44
C GLN A 19 -4.48 8.90 8.17
N ARG A 20 -4.70 9.98 7.41
CA ARG A 20 -4.76 11.37 7.87
C ARG A 20 -6.06 11.75 8.61
N ALA A 21 -6.93 10.79 8.91
CA ALA A 21 -8.22 10.97 9.59
C ALA A 21 -9.21 11.93 8.88
N ASN A 22 -9.10 12.04 7.55
CA ASN A 22 -9.88 12.97 6.71
C ASN A 22 -10.80 12.24 5.71
N CYS A 23 -11.07 10.94 5.90
CA CYS A 23 -11.98 10.14 5.06
C CYS A 23 -12.81 9.21 5.94
N ASP A 24 -14.13 9.28 5.77
CA ASP A 24 -15.15 8.47 6.47
C ASP A 24 -16.10 7.75 5.49
N ARG A 25 -15.90 7.93 4.17
CA ARG A 25 -16.75 7.41 3.10
C ARG A 25 -16.98 5.89 3.25
N PRO A 26 -18.21 5.41 3.49
CA PRO A 26 -18.47 3.99 3.71
C PRO A 26 -18.12 3.10 2.51
N ALA A 27 -18.38 3.59 1.30
CA ALA A 27 -17.99 2.95 0.04
C ALA A 27 -16.73 3.61 -0.54
N CYS A 28 -15.62 3.54 0.19
CA CYS A 28 -14.31 3.98 -0.27
C CYS A 28 -13.69 2.93 -1.23
N PRO A 29 -13.09 3.33 -2.37
CA PRO A 29 -12.39 2.39 -3.25
C PRO A 29 -11.05 1.88 -2.69
N PHE A 30 -10.61 2.41 -1.55
CA PHE A 30 -9.34 2.11 -0.89
C PHE A 30 -9.58 1.61 0.54
N ALA A 31 -8.70 0.75 1.05
CA ALA A 31 -8.91 0.11 2.34
C ALA A 31 -8.76 1.10 3.51
N HIS A 32 -9.73 1.10 4.43
CA HIS A 32 -9.73 1.90 5.66
C HIS A 32 -9.03 1.18 6.83
N VAL A 33 -7.78 0.77 6.60
CA VAL A 33 -6.92 0.08 7.59
C VAL A 33 -6.05 1.12 8.28
N ARG A 34 -6.01 1.18 9.61
CA ARG A 34 -5.16 2.15 10.34
C ARG A 34 -3.81 1.52 10.68
N VAL A 35 -2.75 2.08 10.10
CA VAL A 35 -1.35 1.67 10.34
C VAL A 35 -0.54 2.84 10.90
N SER A 36 0.65 2.59 11.45
CA SER A 36 1.51 3.67 11.93
C SER A 36 1.97 4.56 10.76
N PRO A 37 1.95 5.91 10.89
CA PRO A 37 2.55 6.80 9.91
C PRO A 37 4.04 6.52 9.64
N THR A 38 4.75 5.97 10.65
CA THR A 38 6.17 5.59 10.57
C THR A 38 6.40 4.14 10.13
N ALA A 39 5.34 3.36 9.88
CA ALA A 39 5.49 2.00 9.39
C ALA A 39 6.18 1.99 8.01
N PRO A 40 6.99 0.96 7.70
CA PRO A 40 7.57 0.80 6.37
C PRO A 40 6.48 0.59 5.31
N VAL A 41 6.86 0.77 4.05
CA VAL A 41 6.04 0.37 2.90
C VAL A 41 6.10 -1.14 2.74
N CYS A 42 4.94 -1.79 2.63
CA CYS A 42 4.88 -3.23 2.44
C CYS A 42 5.52 -3.63 1.12
N ARG A 43 6.57 -4.46 1.21
CA ARG A 43 7.36 -4.88 0.04
C ARG A 43 6.55 -5.75 -0.91
N SER A 44 5.70 -6.64 -0.37
CA SER A 44 4.82 -7.50 -1.16
C SER A 44 3.78 -6.67 -1.91
N PHE A 45 3.05 -5.81 -1.18
CA PHE A 45 2.05 -4.94 -1.80
C PHE A 45 2.66 -4.03 -2.87
N ALA A 46 3.72 -3.30 -2.53
CA ALA A 46 4.33 -2.34 -3.45
C ALA A 46 4.89 -3.01 -4.72
N ARG A 47 5.39 -4.24 -4.64
CA ARG A 47 5.98 -4.95 -5.79
C ARG A 47 4.97 -5.71 -6.65
N TYR A 48 3.95 -6.29 -6.04
CA TYR A 48 3.02 -7.21 -6.70
C TYR A 48 1.57 -6.71 -6.80
N GLY A 49 1.25 -5.59 -6.14
CA GLY A 49 -0.13 -5.16 -5.93
C GLY A 49 -0.91 -6.10 -5.00
N TYR A 50 -0.22 -6.94 -4.24
CA TYR A 50 -0.83 -7.98 -3.40
C TYR A 50 -0.05 -8.20 -2.09
N CYS A 51 -0.77 -8.33 -0.98
CA CYS A 51 -0.24 -8.67 0.34
C CYS A 51 -1.17 -9.69 1.02
N GLU A 52 -0.65 -10.87 1.33
CA GLU A 52 -1.40 -11.98 1.95
C GLU A 52 -1.98 -11.66 3.33
N LEU A 53 -1.43 -10.65 4.03
CA LEU A 53 -1.92 -10.19 5.32
C LEU A 53 -3.15 -9.27 5.21
N GLY A 54 -3.43 -8.70 4.02
CA GLY A 54 -4.59 -7.83 3.80
C GLY A 54 -4.71 -6.71 4.83
N ASP A 55 -5.85 -6.64 5.51
CA ASP A 55 -6.18 -5.68 6.56
C ASP A 55 -5.46 -5.93 7.90
N THR A 56 -4.88 -7.11 8.09
CA THR A 56 -4.01 -7.42 9.23
C THR A 56 -2.55 -6.98 9.03
N CYS A 57 -2.21 -6.43 7.86
CA CYS A 57 -0.87 -5.93 7.60
C CYS A 57 -0.55 -4.67 8.42
N TYR A 58 0.52 -4.73 9.21
CA TYR A 58 1.02 -3.58 9.99
C TYR A 58 1.90 -2.62 9.16
N GLU A 59 2.23 -2.99 7.92
CA GLU A 59 2.97 -2.14 6.97
C GLU A 59 2.00 -1.31 6.10
N ARG A 60 2.47 -0.20 5.52
CA ARG A 60 1.64 0.64 4.66
C ARG A 60 1.48 0.00 3.27
N HIS A 61 0.30 0.07 2.66
CA HIS A 61 0.04 -0.34 1.27
C HIS A 61 -0.08 0.84 0.26
N PRO A 62 0.94 1.69 0.04
CA PRO A 62 0.99 2.59 -1.11
C PRO A 62 1.67 1.93 -2.32
N LEU A 63 1.40 2.43 -3.52
CA LEU A 63 2.17 2.13 -4.73
C LEU A 63 3.43 3.01 -4.78
N LEU A 64 4.37 2.77 -3.86
CA LEU A 64 5.60 3.55 -3.67
C LEU A 64 6.80 2.61 -3.55
N CYS A 65 7.98 3.01 -4.04
CA CYS A 65 9.20 2.21 -3.90
C CYS A 65 9.59 2.04 -2.42
N PRO A 66 9.60 0.81 -1.88
CA PRO A 66 9.86 0.60 -0.45
C PRO A 66 11.30 0.95 -0.04
N TYR A 67 12.26 0.85 -0.97
CA TYR A 67 13.65 1.21 -0.71
C TYR A 67 13.82 2.73 -0.61
N TYR A 68 13.21 3.48 -1.54
CA TYR A 68 13.29 4.94 -1.52
C TYR A 68 12.50 5.54 -0.35
N ALA A 69 11.29 5.02 -0.08
CA ALA A 69 10.47 5.44 1.05
C ALA A 69 11.15 5.23 2.42
N LEU A 70 12.09 4.29 2.52
CA LEU A 70 12.80 3.95 3.77
C LEU A 70 14.21 4.58 3.86
N TYR A 71 14.92 4.69 2.73
CA TYR A 71 16.34 5.08 2.71
C TYR A 71 16.65 6.35 1.89
N GLY A 72 15.65 6.96 1.24
CA GLY A 72 15.85 8.06 0.29
C GLY A 72 16.59 7.69 -0.99
N GLN A 73 16.86 6.39 -1.22
CA GLN A 73 17.59 5.89 -2.39
C GLN A 73 17.02 4.54 -2.84
N CYS A 74 16.96 4.34 -4.16
CA CYS A 74 16.69 3.05 -4.78
C CYS A 74 17.88 2.65 -5.66
N ARG A 75 18.39 1.43 -5.51
CA ARG A 75 19.51 0.90 -6.32
C ARG A 75 19.06 -0.12 -7.37
N ILE A 76 17.75 -0.32 -7.52
CA ILE A 76 17.18 -1.21 -8.53
C ILE A 76 17.17 -0.46 -9.86
N HIS A 77 18.04 -0.88 -10.78
CA HIS A 77 18.00 -0.44 -12.17
C HIS A 77 16.60 -0.69 -12.74
N ASP A 78 16.07 0.26 -13.52
CA ASP A 78 14.71 0.19 -14.08
C ASP A 78 13.56 0.03 -13.08
N CYS A 79 13.71 0.44 -11.82
CA CYS A 79 12.58 0.43 -10.86
C CYS A 79 11.39 1.23 -11.41
N LYS A 80 10.23 0.57 -11.57
CA LYS A 80 8.99 1.15 -12.14
C LYS A 80 8.04 1.72 -11.07
N LEU A 81 8.43 1.67 -9.80
CA LEU A 81 7.67 2.26 -8.71
C LEU A 81 8.03 3.74 -8.55
N PRO A 82 7.09 4.60 -8.14
CA PRO A 82 7.39 5.97 -7.75
C PRO A 82 8.48 6.04 -6.67
N HIS A 83 9.30 7.08 -6.75
CA HIS A 83 10.31 7.43 -5.75
C HIS A 83 9.86 8.73 -5.08
#